data_AF-A0A8T4CZE6-F1
#
_entry.id   AF-A0A8T4CZE6-F1
#
_cell.length_a   1.000
_cell.length_b   1.000
_cell.length_c   1.000
_cell.angle_alpha   90.00
_cell.angle_beta   90.00
_cell.angle_gamma   90.00
#
_symmetry.space_group_name_H-M   'P 1'
#
loop_
_entity.id
_entity.type
_entity.pdbx_description
1 polymer ?
#
loop_
_entity_poly.entity_id
_entity_poly.type
_entity_poly.pdbx_seq_one_letter_code
_entity_poly.pdbx_strand_id
1 'polypeptide(L)'
;MGIGEIKVIDIVDKNDKIIGQIKDSKMHGGNFITRGVGVFVINNKKEIYLQKRSEHKYRYPLHWDFSAGGIVDSGKTYKESIIDELKEEIGIHVKEDEVLLLEKTFVDNDIKEFQSRFKIYFNGEINKHNWEVKEGTWKK
;
A
#
# COMPACT_ATOMS: atom_id res chain seq x y z
N MET A 1 14.35 -0.84 20.97
CA MET A 1 13.29 -1.65 20.31
C MET A 1 12.02 -1.48 21.12
N GLY A 2 11.15 -0.57 20.69
CA GLY A 2 9.83 -0.42 21.32
C GLY A 2 8.99 -1.66 21.01
N ILE A 3 8.17 -2.07 21.97
CA ILE A 3 7.09 -3.05 21.79
C ILE A 3 6.29 -2.58 20.57
N GLY A 4 6.47 -3.24 19.42
CA GLY A 4 5.85 -2.81 18.16
C GLY A 4 4.34 -2.78 18.33
N GLU A 5 3.72 -1.66 17.95
CA GLU A 5 2.27 -1.52 18.00
C GLU A 5 1.61 -2.68 17.24
N ILE A 6 0.57 -3.24 17.82
CA ILE A 6 -0.18 -4.32 17.19
C ILE A 6 -0.96 -3.70 16.03
N LYS A 7 -0.53 -3.95 14.79
CA LYS A 7 -1.26 -3.56 13.59
C LYS A 7 -2.61 -4.31 13.53
N VAL A 8 -3.70 -3.55 13.46
CA VAL A 8 -5.09 -4.06 13.38
C VAL A 8 -5.67 -3.68 12.04
N ILE A 9 -6.29 -4.64 11.37
CA ILE A 9 -6.87 -4.53 10.04
C ILE A 9 -8.38 -4.72 10.12
N ASP A 10 -9.14 -3.92 9.40
CA ASP A 10 -10.59 -4.11 9.29
C ASP A 10 -10.94 -5.26 8.33
N ILE A 11 -11.88 -6.10 8.75
CA ILE A 11 -12.56 -7.08 7.90
C ILE A 11 -13.81 -6.41 7.35
N VAL A 12 -14.03 -6.51 6.05
CA VAL A 12 -15.20 -5.94 5.37
C VAL A 12 -16.09 -7.01 4.74
N ASP A 13 -17.32 -6.65 4.41
CA ASP A 13 -18.20 -7.46 3.57
C ASP A 13 -17.97 -7.18 2.07
N LYS A 14 -18.76 -7.80 1.19
CA LYS A 14 -18.69 -7.59 -0.28
C LYS A 14 -19.16 -6.20 -0.75
N ASN A 15 -19.62 -5.35 0.16
CA ASN A 15 -20.01 -3.97 -0.10
C ASN A 15 -19.01 -2.97 0.51
N ASP A 16 -17.83 -3.45 0.92
CA ASP A 16 -16.80 -2.66 1.59
C ASP A 16 -17.26 -2.04 2.92
N LYS A 17 -18.21 -2.68 3.61
CA LYS A 17 -18.64 -2.27 4.95
C LYS A 17 -17.90 -3.05 6.01
N ILE A 18 -17.42 -2.36 7.04
CA ILE A 18 -16.71 -2.95 8.17
C ILE A 18 -17.65 -3.90 8.93
N ILE A 19 -17.22 -5.14 9.12
CA ILE A 19 -17.94 -6.19 9.86
C ILE A 19 -17.11 -6.78 11.00
N GLY A 20 -15.84 -6.39 11.14
CA GLY A 20 -14.96 -6.85 12.21
C GLY A 20 -13.54 -6.35 12.04
N GLN A 21 -12.67 -6.83 12.91
CA GLN A 21 -11.24 -6.48 12.93
C GLN A 21 -10.40 -7.73 13.19
N ILE A 22 -9.18 -7.73 12.69
CA ILE A 22 -8.19 -8.79 12.90
C ILE A 22 -6.81 -8.20 13.12
N LYS A 23 -5.98 -8.88 13.92
CA LYS A 23 -4.55 -8.54 13.99
C LYS A 23 -3.90 -8.90 12.65
N ASP A 24 -3.05 -8.03 12.13
CA ASP A 24 -2.31 -8.24 10.89
C ASP A 24 -1.60 -9.62 10.86
N SER A 25 -0.98 -10.00 11.98
CA SER A 25 -0.31 -11.30 12.15
C SER A 25 -1.21 -12.54 11.99
N LYS A 26 -2.54 -12.38 12.04
CA LYS A 26 -3.52 -13.45 11.84
C LYS A 26 -4.28 -13.34 10.52
N MET A 27 -4.09 -12.26 9.76
CA MET A 27 -4.84 -11.97 8.53
C MET A 27 -4.65 -13.07 7.47
N HIS A 28 -3.44 -13.59 7.32
CA HIS A 28 -3.12 -14.59 6.28
C HIS A 28 -3.70 -15.99 6.54
N GLY A 29 -4.18 -16.28 7.75
CA GLY A 29 -4.67 -17.60 8.13
C GLY A 29 -6.17 -17.82 7.94
N GLY A 30 -6.93 -16.82 7.50
CA GLY A 30 -8.38 -16.91 7.37
C GLY A 30 -8.94 -16.36 6.06
N ASN A 31 -10.22 -16.64 5.82
CA ASN A 31 -10.95 -16.24 4.62
C ASN A 31 -11.61 -14.86 4.81
N PHE A 32 -10.79 -13.84 5.05
CA PHE A 32 -11.22 -12.47 5.30
C PHE A 32 -11.18 -11.62 4.04
N ILE A 33 -12.14 -10.71 3.88
CA ILE A 33 -12.05 -9.64 2.89
C ILE A 33 -11.42 -8.43 3.58
N THR A 34 -10.29 -7.95 3.06
CA THR A 34 -9.54 -6.80 3.60
C THR A 34 -9.49 -5.65 2.62
N ARG A 35 -8.82 -4.56 3.00
CA ARG A 35 -8.64 -3.36 2.18
C ARG A 35 -7.16 -3.09 1.96
N GLY A 36 -6.78 -2.87 0.71
CA GLY A 36 -5.41 -2.59 0.29
C GLY A 36 -5.30 -1.31 -0.53
N VAL A 37 -4.12 -0.72 -0.54
CA VAL A 37 -3.78 0.50 -1.28
C VAL A 37 -2.48 0.35 -2.05
N GLY A 38 -2.41 1.00 -3.21
CA GLY A 38 -1.17 1.15 -3.96
C GLY A 38 -1.17 2.46 -4.73
N VAL A 39 0.02 3.03 -4.97
CA VAL A 39 0.17 4.29 -5.71
C VAL A 39 1.21 4.19 -6.81
N PHE A 40 0.94 4.84 -7.94
CA PHE A 40 1.93 5.12 -8.97
C PHE A 40 2.44 6.57 -8.85
N VAL A 41 3.73 6.72 -8.66
CA VAL A 41 4.44 8.01 -8.65
C VAL A 41 4.97 8.27 -10.05
N ILE A 42 4.53 9.37 -10.66
CA ILE A 42 4.82 9.71 -12.04
C ILE A 42 5.66 11.00 -12.08
N ASN A 43 6.80 10.98 -12.76
CA ASN A 43 7.61 12.19 -12.94
C ASN A 43 7.25 12.96 -14.23
N ASN A 44 7.87 14.12 -14.43
CA ASN A 44 7.66 14.99 -15.59
C ASN A 44 8.16 14.37 -16.92
N LYS A 45 8.99 13.33 -16.86
CA LYS A 45 9.41 12.52 -18.01
C LYS A 45 8.41 11.41 -18.36
N LYS A 46 7.27 11.36 -17.65
CA LYS A 46 6.23 10.31 -17.75
C LYS A 46 6.75 8.93 -17.36
N GLU A 47 7.80 8.87 -16.55
CA GLU A 47 8.29 7.61 -15.99
C GLU A 47 7.53 7.32 -14.69
N ILE A 48 7.32 6.03 -14.41
CA ILE A 48 6.73 5.52 -13.18
C ILE A 48 7.84 4.99 -12.29
N TYR A 49 7.86 5.41 -11.02
CA TYR A 49 8.73 4.79 -10.03
C TYR A 49 8.16 3.42 -9.64
N LEU A 50 8.89 2.33 -9.82
CA LEU A 50 8.49 1.02 -9.33
C LEU A 50 9.40 0.60 -8.20
N GLN A 51 8.84 -0.07 -7.21
CA GLN A 51 9.61 -0.73 -6.17
C GLN A 51 9.72 -2.22 -6.44
N LYS A 52 10.84 -2.81 -6.02
CA LYS A 52 11.00 -4.24 -5.88
C LYS A 52 10.90 -4.60 -4.41
N ARG A 53 9.96 -5.48 -4.10
CA ARG A 53 9.67 -5.95 -2.75
C ARG A 53 10.90 -6.61 -2.12
N SER A 54 11.06 -6.45 -0.80
CA SER A 54 12.09 -7.17 -0.05
C SER A 54 11.90 -8.69 -0.11
N GLU A 55 12.96 -9.41 0.18
CA GLU A 55 12.93 -10.87 0.33
C GLU A 55 12.18 -11.32 1.58
N HIS A 56 11.92 -10.42 2.53
CA HIS A 56 11.27 -10.73 3.80
C HIS A 56 9.73 -10.58 3.73
N LYS A 57 9.17 -10.07 2.62
CA LYS A 57 7.71 -9.96 2.47
C LYS A 57 7.09 -11.36 2.40
N TYR A 58 6.06 -11.58 3.20
CA TYR A 58 5.32 -12.84 3.25
C TYR A 58 4.72 -13.24 1.88
N ARG A 59 4.23 -12.25 1.11
CA ARG A 59 3.71 -12.45 -0.26
C ARG A 59 4.57 -11.76 -1.31
N TYR A 60 4.79 -12.48 -2.40
CA TYR A 60 5.51 -12.06 -3.61
C TYR A 60 6.88 -11.40 -3.32
N PRO A 61 7.78 -12.06 -2.56
CA PRO A 61 9.11 -11.52 -2.32
C PRO A 61 9.84 -11.28 -3.65
N LEU A 62 10.66 -10.23 -3.71
CA LEU A 62 11.48 -9.86 -4.87
C LEU A 62 10.74 -9.50 -6.18
N HIS A 63 9.41 -9.41 -6.15
CA HIS A 63 8.61 -8.96 -7.30
C HIS A 63 8.60 -7.43 -7.41
N TRP A 64 8.45 -6.93 -8.63
CA TRP A 64 8.16 -5.52 -8.88
C TRP A 64 6.70 -5.21 -8.57
N ASP A 65 6.46 -4.09 -7.92
CA ASP A 65 5.17 -3.68 -7.38
C ASP A 65 4.97 -2.15 -7.57
N PHE A 66 3.90 -1.61 -7.00
CA PHE A 66 3.61 -0.18 -6.95
C PHE A 66 4.78 0.68 -6.43
N SER A 67 4.67 1.99 -6.60
CA SER A 67 5.65 2.94 -6.08
C SER A 67 5.66 3.00 -4.55
N ALA A 68 4.53 2.73 -3.91
CA ALA A 68 4.36 2.46 -2.49
C ALA A 68 2.98 1.78 -2.29
N GLY A 69 2.77 1.06 -1.19
CA GLY A 69 1.46 0.47 -0.91
C GLY A 69 1.45 -0.53 0.24
N GLY A 70 0.25 -0.80 0.75
CA GLY A 70 0.08 -1.59 1.96
C GLY A 70 -1.38 -1.97 2.23
N ILE A 71 -1.60 -2.57 3.40
CA ILE A 71 -2.93 -2.86 3.93
C ILE A 71 -3.43 -1.63 4.68
N VAL A 72 -4.71 -1.32 4.52
CA VAL A 72 -5.38 -0.23 5.24
C VAL A 72 -5.55 -0.61 6.72
N ASP A 73 -4.91 0.16 7.60
CA ASP A 73 -5.10 0.04 9.05
C ASP A 73 -6.54 0.31 9.44
N SER A 74 -6.97 -0.34 10.51
CA SER A 74 -8.29 -0.11 11.08
C SER A 74 -8.52 1.35 11.42
N GLY A 75 -9.66 1.89 11.00
CA GLY A 75 -10.03 3.28 11.21
C GLY A 75 -9.43 4.29 10.22
N LYS A 76 -8.48 3.89 9.37
CA LYS A 76 -7.98 4.74 8.28
C LYS A 76 -8.83 4.60 7.02
N THR A 77 -8.91 5.70 6.28
CA THR A 77 -9.36 5.69 4.89
C THR A 77 -8.24 5.16 3.98
N TYR A 78 -8.59 4.71 2.77
CA TYR A 78 -7.62 4.34 1.76
C TYR A 78 -6.61 5.46 1.46
N LYS A 79 -7.07 6.71 1.49
CA LYS A 79 -6.22 7.83 1.11
C LYS A 79 -5.25 8.22 2.24
N GLU A 80 -5.70 8.19 3.50
CA GLU A 80 -4.80 8.35 4.65
C GLU A 80 -3.72 7.27 4.65
N SER A 81 -4.11 5.99 4.45
CA SER A 81 -3.14 4.90 4.40
C SER A 81 -2.09 5.11 3.30
N ILE A 82 -2.46 5.48 2.09
CA ILE A 82 -1.47 5.63 1.02
C ILE A 82 -0.55 6.85 1.21
N ILE A 83 -1.02 7.90 1.90
CA ILE A 83 -0.19 9.05 2.28
C ILE A 83 0.87 8.63 3.31
N ASP A 84 0.49 7.83 4.30
CA ASP A 84 1.42 7.28 5.29
C ASP A 84 2.46 6.38 4.60
N GLU A 85 2.03 5.44 3.74
CA GLU A 85 2.94 4.52 3.03
C GLU A 85 3.93 5.27 2.11
N LEU A 86 3.49 6.33 1.41
CA LEU A 86 4.37 7.19 0.61
C LEU A 86 5.49 7.81 1.46
N LYS A 87 5.15 8.26 2.67
CA LYS A 87 6.10 8.86 3.60
C LYS A 87 7.04 7.81 4.18
N GLU A 88 6.50 6.68 4.63
CA GLU A 88 7.25 5.63 5.32
C GLU A 88 8.17 4.83 4.40
N GLU A 89 7.74 4.50 3.19
CA GLU A 89 8.54 3.67 2.29
C GLU A 89 9.55 4.47 1.48
N ILE A 90 9.14 5.64 0.97
CA ILE A 90 9.89 6.40 -0.04
C ILE A 90 10.08 7.89 0.29
N GLY A 91 9.68 8.34 1.47
CA GLY A 91 9.95 9.68 1.98
C GLY A 91 9.17 10.81 1.30
N ILE A 92 8.14 10.48 0.50
CA ILE A 92 7.33 11.47 -0.19
C ILE A 92 6.26 12.03 0.76
N HIS A 93 6.20 13.35 0.85
CA HIS A 93 5.17 14.06 1.59
C HIS A 93 4.21 14.70 0.59
N VAL A 94 2.92 14.39 0.70
CA VAL A 94 1.85 14.89 -0.17
C VAL A 94 0.65 15.28 0.66
N LYS A 95 -0.14 16.23 0.15
CA LYS A 95 -1.48 16.55 0.65
C LYS A 95 -2.52 15.62 0.04
N GLU A 96 -3.67 15.58 0.68
CA GLU A 96 -4.78 14.72 0.28
C GLU A 96 -5.31 15.00 -1.14
N ASP A 97 -5.28 16.26 -1.58
CA ASP A 97 -5.70 16.70 -2.91
C ASP A 97 -4.69 16.37 -4.02
N GLU A 98 -3.44 16.06 -3.66
CA GLU A 98 -2.41 15.61 -4.61
C GLU A 98 -2.52 14.10 -4.90
N VAL A 99 -3.25 13.34 -4.07
CA VAL A 99 -3.46 11.90 -4.22
C VAL A 99 -4.75 11.62 -5.00
N LEU A 100 -4.57 11.21 -6.26
CA LEU A 100 -5.67 11.01 -7.20
C LEU A 100 -6.04 9.53 -7.29
N LEU A 101 -7.32 9.20 -7.04
CA LEU A 101 -7.84 7.84 -7.25
C LEU A 101 -7.79 7.52 -8.75
N LEU A 102 -7.17 6.40 -9.10
CA LEU A 102 -7.22 5.83 -10.44
C LEU A 102 -8.35 4.83 -10.56
N GLU A 103 -8.42 3.91 -9.60
CA GLU A 103 -9.34 2.78 -9.65
C GLU A 103 -9.59 2.24 -8.24
N LYS A 104 -10.77 1.69 -8.02
CA LYS A 104 -11.06 0.83 -6.88
C LYS A 104 -11.73 -0.44 -7.36
N THR A 105 -11.14 -1.59 -7.08
CA THR A 105 -11.62 -2.91 -7.52
C THR A 105 -11.64 -3.91 -6.39
N PHE A 106 -12.57 -4.87 -6.46
CA PHE A 106 -12.56 -6.04 -5.59
C PHE A 106 -11.86 -7.19 -6.32
N VAL A 107 -10.86 -7.79 -5.66
CA VAL A 107 -10.12 -8.95 -6.14
C VAL A 107 -10.51 -10.15 -5.27
N ASP A 108 -10.86 -11.27 -5.90
CA ASP A 108 -11.19 -12.54 -5.25
C ASP A 108 -10.46 -13.69 -5.97
N ASN A 109 -9.15 -13.77 -5.73
CA ASN A 109 -8.26 -14.81 -6.26
C ASN A 109 -7.48 -15.43 -5.08
N ASP A 110 -6.14 -15.41 -5.12
CA ASP A 110 -5.28 -15.81 -3.99
C ASP A 110 -5.55 -15.02 -2.70
N ILE A 111 -6.19 -13.86 -2.85
CA ILE A 111 -6.56 -12.93 -1.79
C ILE A 111 -7.98 -12.42 -2.04
N LYS A 112 -8.66 -12.00 -0.98
CA LYS A 112 -9.93 -11.26 -1.04
C LYS A 112 -9.72 -9.86 -0.54
N GLU A 113 -9.71 -8.89 -1.44
CA GLU A 113 -9.31 -7.53 -1.09
C GLU A 113 -9.98 -6.48 -1.96
N PHE A 114 -10.47 -5.41 -1.33
CA PHE A 114 -10.75 -4.17 -2.04
C PHE A 114 -9.46 -3.37 -2.20
N GLN A 115 -9.01 -3.22 -3.43
CA GLN A 115 -7.78 -2.52 -3.79
C GLN A 115 -8.11 -1.13 -4.34
N SER A 116 -7.65 -0.08 -3.65
CA SER A 116 -7.68 1.28 -4.20
C SER A 116 -6.31 1.63 -4.76
N ARG A 117 -6.26 1.95 -6.05
CA ARG A 117 -5.06 2.34 -6.78
C ARG A 117 -5.08 3.85 -6.99
N PHE A 118 -3.98 4.51 -6.66
CA PHE A 118 -3.83 5.95 -6.76
C PHE A 118 -2.69 6.32 -7.72
N LYS A 119 -2.62 7.59 -8.06
CA LYS A 119 -1.43 8.21 -8.64
C LYS A 119 -1.11 9.54 -7.99
N ILE A 120 0.16 9.92 -8.05
CA ILE A 120 0.65 11.26 -7.77
C ILE A 120 1.64 11.69 -8.85
N TYR A 121 1.86 12.99 -8.96
CA TYR A 121 2.95 13.55 -9.76
C TYR A 121 4.06 14.06 -8.84
N PHE A 122 5.28 13.59 -9.02
CA PHE A 122 6.40 13.95 -8.15
C PHE A 122 7.72 13.95 -8.93
N ASN A 123 8.54 14.97 -8.67
CA ASN A 123 9.84 15.17 -9.33
C ASN A 123 11.00 15.33 -8.35
N GLY A 124 10.74 15.17 -7.06
CA GLY A 124 11.77 15.26 -6.02
C GLY A 124 12.58 13.98 -5.89
N GLU A 125 13.49 14.00 -4.91
CA GLU A 125 14.29 12.83 -4.56
C GLU A 125 13.45 11.77 -3.84
N ILE A 126 13.74 10.50 -4.14
CA ILE A 126 13.13 9.35 -3.47
C ILE A 126 14.07 8.88 -2.37
N ASN A 127 13.58 8.90 -1.13
CA ASN A 127 14.34 8.46 0.03
C ASN A 127 13.73 7.18 0.58
N LYS A 128 14.33 6.03 0.21
CA LYS A 128 13.84 4.72 0.64
C LYS A 128 14.14 4.51 2.13
N HIS A 129 13.10 4.39 2.96
CA HIS A 129 13.25 4.35 4.43
C HIS A 129 12.92 3.01 5.09
N ASN A 130 12.54 1.98 4.31
CA ASN A 130 11.98 0.76 4.88
C ASN A 130 12.73 -0.53 4.47
N TRP A 131 12.75 -1.51 5.39
CA TRP A 131 13.22 -2.88 5.17
C TRP A 131 12.28 -3.67 4.24
N GLU A 132 11.06 -3.19 4.04
CA GLU A 132 10.06 -3.79 3.14
C GLU A 132 10.44 -3.70 1.66
N VAL A 133 11.38 -2.82 1.29
CA VAL A 133 11.74 -2.50 -0.09
C VAL A 133 13.20 -2.86 -0.37
N LYS A 134 13.45 -3.67 -1.40
CA LYS A 134 14.82 -4.04 -1.80
C LYS A 134 15.50 -2.94 -2.61
N GLU A 135 14.84 -2.53 -3.69
CA GLU A 135 15.32 -1.50 -4.62
C GLU A 135 14.13 -0.80 -5.27
N GLY A 136 14.36 0.34 -5.91
CA GLY A 136 13.34 1.00 -6.71
C GLY A 136 13.96 1.77 -7.86
N THR A 137 13.21 1.97 -8.93
CA THR A 137 13.74 2.52 -10.19
C THR A 137 12.64 3.17 -11.02
N TRP A 138 13.02 4.17 -11.82
CA TRP A 138 12.13 4.80 -12.80
C TRP A 138 12.03 3.95 -14.06
N LYS A 139 10.82 3.70 -14.55
CA LYS A 139 10.52 2.94 -15.78
C LYS A 139 9.63 3.75 -16.72
N LYS A 140 9.80 3.54 -18.03
CA LYS A 140 8.90 4.06 -19.08
C LYS A 140 7.76 3.10 -19.34
#